data_AF-M6GBE5-F1
#
_entry.id   AF-M6GBE5-F1
#
_cell.length_a   1.000
_cell.length_b   1.000
_cell.length_c   1.000
_cell.angle_alpha   90.00
_cell.angle_beta   90.00
_cell.angle_gamma   90.00
#
_symmetry.space_group_name_H-M   'P 1'
#
loop_
_entity.id
_entity.type
_entity.pdbx_description
1 polymer ?
#
loop_
_entity_poly.entity_id
_entity_poly.type
_entity_poly.pdbx_seq_one_letter_code
_entity_poly.pdbx_strand_id
1 'polypeptide(L)'
;KSFSQKENFWEHSSGSYNWYQANQICSSRDLRLPTIEELEDSYESGETESWIENDSDKRYWSSTISVGENGAYNLDVFKGEIRWDHLSNYAGVRCLK
;
A
#
# COMPACT_ATOMS: atom_id res chain seq x y z
N LYS A 1 7.19 -27.70 6.81
CA LYS A 1 7.27 -26.97 5.51
C LYS A 1 8.02 -25.67 5.81
N SER A 2 9.24 -25.50 5.30
CA SER A 2 9.98 -24.25 5.45
C SER A 2 9.34 -23.25 4.47
N PHE A 3 8.62 -22.26 5.01
CA PHE A 3 8.25 -21.09 4.23
C PHE A 3 9.54 -20.28 4.08
N SER A 4 10.11 -20.29 2.88
CA SER A 4 11.09 -19.27 2.52
C SER A 4 10.31 -17.96 2.48
N GLN A 5 10.25 -17.25 3.60
CA GLN A 5 9.73 -15.89 3.65
C GLN A 5 10.57 -15.08 2.68
N LYS A 6 9.98 -14.73 1.54
CA LYS A 6 10.50 -13.64 0.72
C LYS A 6 10.39 -12.42 1.65
N GLU A 7 11.52 -11.93 2.16
CA GLU A 7 11.51 -10.70 2.95
C GLU A 7 11.11 -9.57 1.99
N ASN A 8 9.85 -9.17 2.06
CA ASN A 8 9.35 -8.01 1.36
C ASN A 8 10.03 -6.79 2.00
N PHE A 9 10.76 -6.02 1.18
CA PHE A 9 11.40 -4.80 1.65
C PHE A 9 10.44 -3.63 1.48
N TRP A 10 9.86 -3.19 2.61
CA TRP A 10 8.90 -2.08 2.66
C TRP A 10 9.56 -0.77 3.09
N GLU A 11 9.33 0.28 2.30
CA GLU A 11 9.69 1.65 2.69
C GLU A 11 8.45 2.52 2.90
N HIS A 12 8.36 3.16 4.06
CA HIS A 12 7.32 4.13 4.36
C HIS A 12 7.66 5.50 3.75
N SER A 13 6.66 6.18 3.20
CA SER A 13 6.73 7.62 2.95
C SER A 13 5.75 8.35 3.86
N SER A 14 6.26 9.25 4.69
CA SER A 14 5.45 10.01 5.64
C SER A 14 4.45 10.92 4.94
N GLY A 15 3.18 10.84 5.37
CA GLY A 15 2.09 11.67 4.87
C GLY A 15 1.23 10.96 3.81
N SER A 16 0.10 11.58 3.51
CA SER A 16 -0.85 11.06 2.53
C SER A 16 -0.70 11.76 1.18
N TYR A 17 -0.84 10.98 0.12
CA TYR A 17 -0.62 11.42 -1.26
C TYR A 17 -1.71 10.89 -2.17
N ASN A 18 -1.94 11.59 -3.28
CA ASN A 18 -2.76 11.02 -4.33
C ASN A 18 -2.03 9.89 -5.06
N TRP A 19 -2.76 9.08 -5.81
CA TRP A 19 -2.20 7.86 -6.41
C TRP A 19 -1.02 8.15 -7.35
N TYR A 20 -1.10 9.23 -8.12
CA TYR A 20 -0.03 9.63 -9.02
C TYR A 20 1.24 10.03 -8.26
N GLN A 21 1.09 10.82 -7.20
CA GLN A 21 2.20 11.21 -6.32
C GLN A 21 2.79 9.98 -5.62
N ALA A 22 1.94 9.08 -5.11
CA ALA A 22 2.36 7.84 -4.47
C ALA A 22 3.22 6.97 -5.41
N ASN A 23 2.76 6.80 -6.66
CA ASN A 23 3.50 6.06 -7.68
C ASN A 23 4.83 6.75 -8.04
N GLN A 24 4.87 8.07 -8.12
CA GLN A 24 6.10 8.83 -8.36
C GLN A 24 7.09 8.72 -7.18
N ILE A 25 6.60 8.78 -5.94
CA ILE A 25 7.43 8.62 -4.75
C ILE A 25 8.15 7.28 -4.78
N CYS A 26 7.42 6.18 -5.00
CA CYS A 26 8.04 4.86 -5.03
C CYS A 26 9.01 4.70 -6.21
N SER A 27 8.61 5.11 -7.41
CA SER A 27 9.47 4.98 -8.60
C SER A 27 10.74 5.83 -8.52
N SER A 28 10.72 6.99 -7.85
CA SER A 28 11.91 7.81 -7.62
C SER A 28 12.98 7.15 -6.73
N ARG A 29 12.63 6.07 -6.03
CA ARG A 29 13.51 5.31 -5.13
C ARG A 29 13.87 3.92 -5.67
N ASP A 30 13.62 3.69 -6.97
CA ASP A 30 13.71 2.35 -7.60
C ASP A 30 12.82 1.29 -6.90
N LEU A 31 11.68 1.73 -6.38
CA LEU A 31 10.63 0.90 -5.78
C LEU A 31 9.32 1.08 -6.55
N ARG A 32 8.27 0.38 -6.13
CA ARG A 32 6.93 0.50 -6.70
C ARG A 32 5.85 0.56 -5.62
N LEU A 33 4.66 0.98 -6.01
CA LEU A 33 3.48 0.66 -5.21
C LEU A 33 3.26 -0.86 -5.22
N PRO A 34 2.88 -1.46 -4.08
CA PRO A 34 2.51 -2.87 -4.00
C PRO A 34 1.22 -3.11 -4.80
N THR A 35 0.99 -4.35 -5.25
CA THR A 35 -0.35 -4.73 -5.71
C THR A 35 -1.30 -4.84 -4.52
N ILE A 36 -2.60 -4.92 -4.79
CA ILE A 36 -3.57 -5.09 -3.71
C ILE A 36 -3.41 -6.45 -3.02
N GLU A 37 -3.05 -7.49 -3.77
CA GLU A 37 -2.79 -8.83 -3.25
C GLU A 37 -1.57 -8.83 -2.31
N GLU A 38 -0.51 -8.09 -2.63
CA GLU A 38 0.66 -7.98 -1.74
C GLU A 38 0.36 -7.24 -0.43
N LEU A 39 -0.55 -6.25 -0.48
CA LEU A 39 -1.04 -5.60 0.72
C LEU A 39 -1.91 -6.56 1.54
N GLU A 40 -2.80 -7.30 0.90
CA GLU A 40 -3.65 -8.30 1.56
C GLU A 40 -2.80 -9.39 2.24
N ASP A 41 -1.82 -9.96 1.52
CA ASP A 41 -0.84 -10.92 2.06
C ASP A 41 -0.09 -10.34 3.27
N SER A 42 0.32 -9.06 3.21
CA SER A 42 1.01 -8.41 4.33
C SER A 42 0.11 -8.30 5.57
N TYR A 43 -1.18 -8.03 5.39
CA TYR A 43 -2.15 -7.97 6.49
C TYR A 43 -2.42 -9.35 7.07
N GLU A 44 -2.65 -10.36 6.24
CA GLU A 44 -2.86 -11.75 6.69
C GLU A 44 -1.66 -12.33 7.44
N SER A 45 -0.45 -11.88 7.09
CA SER A 45 0.79 -12.28 7.78
C SER A 45 1.04 -11.56 9.11
N GLY A 46 0.28 -10.50 9.41
CA GLY A 46 0.48 -9.64 10.58
C GLY A 46 1.60 -8.59 10.42
N GLU A 47 2.27 -8.51 9.25
CA GLU A 47 3.33 -7.54 8.99
C GLU A 47 2.84 -6.08 9.17
N THR A 48 1.57 -5.83 8.84
CA THR A 48 0.95 -4.50 8.92
C THR A 48 0.69 -4.01 10.35
N GLU A 49 0.77 -4.88 11.37
CA GLU A 49 0.61 -4.46 12.77
C GLU A 49 1.65 -3.40 13.16
N SER A 50 2.88 -3.54 12.63
CA SER A 50 3.97 -2.58 12.81
C SER A 50 3.77 -1.25 12.07
N TRP A 51 2.75 -1.14 11.21
CA TRP A 51 2.48 0.06 10.40
C TRP A 51 1.52 1.03 11.10
N ILE A 52 0.86 0.59 12.17
CA ILE A 52 -0.22 1.30 12.87
C ILE A 52 0.33 2.27 13.94
N GLU A 53 1.65 2.30 14.16
CA GLU A 53 2.27 3.21 15.14
C GLU A 53 2.36 4.66 14.62
N ASN A 54 1.97 5.62 15.46
CA ASN A 54 2.13 7.09 15.30
C ASN A 54 1.36 7.77 14.16
N ASP A 55 0.06 8.03 14.35
CA ASP A 55 -0.77 8.89 13.47
C ASP A 55 -0.68 8.52 11.97
N SER A 56 -0.32 7.26 11.70
CA SER A 56 -0.08 6.77 10.36
C SER A 56 -1.38 6.69 9.58
N ASP A 57 -1.25 6.87 8.27
CA ASP A 57 -2.37 6.66 7.37
C ASP A 57 -2.89 5.23 7.54
N LYS A 58 -4.20 5.11 7.78
CA LYS A 58 -4.86 3.82 7.98
C LYS A 58 -5.03 3.05 6.67
N ARG A 59 -4.96 3.76 5.54
CA ARG A 59 -5.16 3.23 4.19
C ARG A 59 -3.89 3.39 3.39
N TYR A 60 -3.47 2.33 2.70
CA TYR A 60 -2.28 2.35 1.84
C TYR A 60 -2.63 2.05 0.39
N TRP A 61 -2.15 2.91 -0.53
CA TRP A 61 -2.38 2.74 -1.96
C TRP A 61 -1.77 1.44 -2.51
N SER A 62 -2.49 0.79 -3.42
CA SER A 62 -1.94 -0.23 -4.30
C SER A 62 -1.74 0.29 -5.73
N SER A 63 -0.95 -0.41 -6.52
CA SER A 63 -0.83 -0.22 -7.96
C SER A 63 -1.99 -0.82 -8.75
N THR A 64 -2.91 -1.56 -8.09
CA THR A 64 -4.03 -2.23 -8.76
C THR A 64 -5.12 -1.20 -9.07
N ILE A 65 -5.24 -0.84 -10.35
CA ILE A 65 -6.22 0.13 -10.87
C ILE A 65 -7.53 -0.59 -11.21
N SER A 66 -8.68 0.02 -10.92
CA SER A 66 -9.98 -0.47 -11.42
C SER A 66 -10.13 -0.08 -12.89
N VAL A 67 -10.19 -1.07 -13.79
CA VAL A 67 -10.29 -0.80 -15.23
C VAL A 67 -11.65 -0.20 -15.55
N GLY A 68 -11.66 1.04 -16.03
CA GLY A 68 -12.87 1.77 -16.44
C GLY A 68 -13.36 2.79 -15.42
N GLU A 69 -12.82 2.79 -14.21
CA GLU A 69 -13.11 3.78 -13.18
C GLU A 69 -11.81 4.50 -12.81
N ASN A 70 -11.84 5.84 -12.74
CA ASN A 70 -10.66 6.67 -12.42
C ASN A 70 -10.26 6.53 -10.94
N GLY A 71 -9.88 5.32 -10.52
CA GLY A 71 -9.55 4.95 -9.15
C GLY A 71 -8.72 3.68 -9.04
N ALA A 72 -8.13 3.50 -7.87
CA ALA A 72 -7.29 2.36 -7.53
C ALA A 72 -7.74 1.75 -6.21
N TYR A 73 -7.32 0.51 -5.98
CA TYR A 73 -7.57 -0.14 -4.70
C TYR A 73 -6.56 0.31 -3.64
N ASN A 74 -7.00 0.38 -2.39
CA ASN A 74 -6.17 0.56 -1.21
C ASN A 74 -6.62 -0.41 -0.10
N LEU A 75 -5.72 -0.67 0.84
CA LEU A 75 -6.02 -1.51 2.00
C LEU A 75 -6.11 -0.65 3.26
N ASP A 76 -7.22 -0.75 3.98
CA ASP A 76 -7.33 -0.29 5.37
C ASP A 76 -6.67 -1.31 6.29
N VAL A 77 -5.44 -1.05 6.74
CA VAL A 77 -4.65 -1.99 7.55
C VAL A 77 -5.11 -2.08 9.00
N PHE A 78 -6.04 -1.22 9.43
CA PHE A 78 -6.68 -1.34 10.75
C PHE A 78 -7.81 -2.35 10.73
N LYS A 79 -8.48 -2.52 9.58
CA LYS A 79 -9.65 -3.41 9.43
C LYS A 79 -9.41 -4.63 8.54
N GLY A 80 -8.35 -4.62 7.73
CA GLY A 80 -8.14 -5.59 6.65
C GLY A 80 -9.12 -5.40 5.49
N GLU A 81 -9.64 -4.20 5.29
CA GLU A 81 -10.65 -3.94 4.26
C GLU A 81 -10.03 -3.37 2.98
N ILE A 82 -10.22 -4.07 1.86
CA ILE A 82 -9.91 -3.53 0.53
C ILE A 82 -10.98 -2.49 0.16
N ARG A 83 -10.54 -1.32 -0.27
CA ARG A 83 -11.40 -0.21 -0.70
C ARG A 83 -10.99 0.25 -2.09
N TRP A 84 -11.96 0.79 -2.82
CA TRP A 84 -11.72 1.55 -4.03
C TRP A 84 -11.80 3.04 -3.71
N ASP A 85 -10.83 3.81 -4.19
CA ASP A 85 -10.83 5.27 -4.06
C ASP A 85 -10.40 5.92 -5.39
N HIS A 86 -10.93 7.11 -5.65
CA HIS A 86 -10.53 7.91 -6.82
C HIS A 86 -9.03 8.21 -6.81
N LEU A 87 -8.38 8.27 -7.97
CA LEU A 87 -6.93 8.53 -8.07
C LEU A 87 -6.51 9.90 -7.50
N SER A 88 -7.46 10.83 -7.32
CA SER A 88 -7.28 12.14 -6.69
C SER A 88 -7.44 12.15 -5.18
N ASN A 89 -7.96 11.07 -4.57
CA ASN A 89 -8.07 10.95 -3.12
C ASN A 89 -6.67 10.75 -2.52
N TYR A 90 -6.59 10.87 -1.19
CA TYR A 90 -5.32 10.78 -0.47
C TYR A 90 -5.32 9.55 0.43
N ALA A 91 -4.23 8.80 0.38
CA ALA A 91 -3.95 7.66 1.24
C ALA A 91 -2.44 7.57 1.48
N GLY A 92 -2.06 6.74 2.45
CA GLY A 92 -0.67 6.47 2.80
C GLY A 92 0.08 5.72 1.71
N VAL A 93 1.41 5.78 1.81
CA VAL A 93 2.32 5.20 0.83
C VAL A 93 3.33 4.31 1.51
N ARG A 94 3.32 3.04 1.13
CA ARG A 94 4.40 2.10 1.38
C ARG A 94 4.87 1.54 0.06
N CYS A 95 6.16 1.68 -0.19
CA CYS A 95 6.81 1.24 -1.40
C CYS A 95 7.39 -0.15 -1.17
N LEU A 96 7.33 -0.98 -2.20
CA LEU A 96 7.81 -2.37 -2.20
C LEU A 96 8.91 -2.55 -3.24
N LYS A 97 9.90 -3.38 -2.93
CA LYS A 97 11.01 -3.74 -3.83
C LYS A 97 10.72 -4.95 -4.70
#